data_AF-A0A2P6RB28-F1
#
_entry.id   AF-A0A2P6RB28-F1
#
_cell.length_a   1.000
_cell.length_b   1.000
_cell.length_c   1.000
_cell.angle_alpha   90.00
_cell.angle_beta   90.00
_cell.angle_gamma   90.00
#
_symmetry.space_group_name_H-M   'P 1'
#
loop_
_entity.id
_entity.type
_entity.pdbx_description
1 polymer ?
#
loop_
_entity_poly.entity_id
_entity_poly.type
_entity_poly.pdbx_seq_one_letter_code
_entity_poly.pdbx_strand_id
1 'polypeptide(L)'
;MTSMTSLSRLNLSYNNLSGPIPSANQFQTFNDPSIFEANLGLCRNPLPIQCSAFDDGDAQAKESTVEDEDGYENLWFYTSTTFGFIVGFWVVFGSLVIKRSWRHANFQYLDKMKNRCAMVFNLDMA
;
A
#
# COMPACT_ATOMS: atom_id res chain seq x y z
N MET A 1 23.88 -10.97 -32.49
CA MET A 1 23.16 -9.71 -32.82
C MET A 1 21.96 -10.08 -33.67
N THR A 2 20.80 -10.20 -33.06
CA THR A 2 19.55 -10.67 -33.71
C THR A 2 18.93 -9.48 -34.45
N SER A 3 19.32 -9.28 -35.70
CA SER A 3 18.74 -8.26 -36.58
C SER A 3 17.51 -8.85 -37.26
N MET A 4 16.33 -8.65 -36.66
CA MET A 4 15.05 -8.99 -37.27
C MET A 4 14.51 -7.76 -38.00
N THR A 5 14.64 -7.73 -39.31
CA THR A 5 14.36 -6.56 -40.15
C THR A 5 12.93 -6.50 -40.70
N SER A 6 12.04 -7.41 -40.31
CA SER A 6 10.62 -7.41 -40.74
C SER A 6 9.68 -8.08 -39.73
N LEU A 7 9.36 -7.40 -38.62
CA LEU A 7 8.24 -7.71 -37.74
C LEU A 7 7.14 -6.66 -37.95
N SER A 8 5.99 -7.08 -38.49
CA SER A 8 4.84 -6.19 -38.72
C SER A 8 3.91 -6.08 -37.51
N ARG A 9 3.86 -7.12 -36.67
CA ARG A 9 3.08 -7.15 -35.43
C ARG A 9 3.89 -7.89 -34.37
N LEU A 10 4.01 -7.28 -33.21
CA LEU A 10 4.63 -7.85 -32.02
C LEU A 10 3.60 -7.74 -30.89
N ASN A 11 3.34 -8.84 -30.20
CA ASN A 11 2.53 -8.86 -28.99
C ASN A 11 3.31 -9.62 -27.92
N LEU A 12 3.64 -8.93 -26.84
CA LEU A 12 4.37 -9.46 -25.68
C LEU A 12 3.52 -9.35 -24.41
N SER A 13 2.22 -9.08 -24.51
CA SER A 13 1.35 -8.90 -23.34
C SER A 13 1.22 -10.20 -22.53
N TYR A 14 0.90 -10.06 -21.25
CA TYR A 14 0.67 -11.17 -20.31
C TYR A 14 1.82 -12.18 -20.24
N ASN A 15 3.05 -11.68 -20.26
CA ASN A 15 4.24 -12.49 -20.02
C ASN A 15 4.93 -12.05 -18.72
N ASN A 16 5.92 -12.81 -18.27
CA ASN A 16 6.71 -12.47 -17.10
C ASN A 16 8.08 -11.87 -17.49
N LEU A 17 8.08 -10.93 -18.45
CA LEU A 17 9.30 -10.29 -18.93
C LEU A 17 9.78 -9.24 -17.92
N SER A 18 11.10 -9.05 -17.85
CA SER A 18 11.73 -8.09 -16.94
C SER A 18 12.92 -7.38 -17.60
N GLY A 19 13.19 -6.15 -17.19
CA GLY A 19 14.30 -5.34 -17.66
C GLY A 19 13.90 -4.24 -18.66
N PRO A 20 14.89 -3.46 -19.14
CA PRO A 20 14.64 -2.34 -20.02
C PRO A 20 14.17 -2.80 -21.41
N ILE A 21 13.09 -2.18 -21.92
CA ILE A 21 12.68 -2.41 -23.30
C ILE A 21 13.84 -1.96 -24.23
N PRO A 22 14.34 -2.85 -25.11
CA PRO A 22 15.43 -2.49 -26.01
C PRO A 22 14.95 -1.42 -26.98
N SER A 23 15.56 -0.23 -26.96
CA SER A 23 15.19 0.88 -27.85
C SER A 23 15.83 0.76 -29.24
N ALA A 24 16.35 -0.41 -29.62
CA ALA A 24 17.05 -0.61 -30.87
C ALA A 24 16.08 -1.11 -31.97
N ASN A 25 16.19 -0.54 -33.17
CA ASN A 25 15.48 -0.97 -34.39
C ASN A 25 13.94 -0.89 -34.30
N GLN A 26 13.23 -1.93 -34.74
CA GLN A 26 11.78 -1.97 -34.92
C GLN A 26 10.99 -1.86 -33.62
N PHE A 27 11.62 -2.04 -32.46
CA PHE A 27 11.02 -1.80 -31.15
C PHE A 27 10.63 -0.33 -30.94
N GLN A 28 11.30 0.63 -31.60
CA GLN A 28 10.90 2.05 -31.57
C GLN A 28 9.59 2.32 -32.32
N THR A 29 9.24 1.49 -33.29
CA THR A 29 7.98 1.63 -34.05
C THR A 29 6.78 1.08 -33.27
N PHE A 30 7.00 0.21 -32.29
CA PHE A 30 5.96 -0.32 -31.41
C PHE A 30 5.75 0.61 -30.21
N ASN A 31 5.09 1.75 -30.47
CA ASN A 31 4.74 2.74 -29.44
C ASN A 31 3.43 2.45 -28.70
N ASP A 32 2.77 1.33 -29.01
CA ASP A 32 1.53 0.93 -28.36
C ASP A 32 1.84 0.21 -27.04
N PRO A 33 1.45 0.75 -25.87
CA PRO A 33 1.70 0.13 -24.57
C PRO A 33 0.96 -1.20 -24.38
N SER A 34 -0.14 -1.46 -25.11
CA SER A 34 -0.90 -2.71 -25.02
C SER A 34 -0.08 -3.95 -25.40
N ILE A 35 0.94 -3.76 -26.26
CA ILE A 35 1.86 -4.82 -26.69
C ILE A 35 2.71 -5.34 -25.51
N PHE A 36 2.89 -4.54 -24.47
CA PHE A 36 3.73 -4.83 -23.30
C PHE A 36 2.91 -4.93 -22.01
N GLU A 37 1.59 -4.94 -22.12
CA GLU A 37 0.66 -5.00 -20.99
C GLU A 37 0.90 -6.24 -20.12
N ALA A 38 0.62 -6.13 -18.82
CA ALA A 38 0.73 -7.23 -17.86
C ALA A 38 2.14 -7.89 -17.78
N ASN A 39 3.20 -7.11 -18.00
CA ASN A 39 4.59 -7.48 -17.72
C ASN A 39 5.19 -6.54 -16.66
N LEU A 40 5.08 -6.91 -15.38
CA LEU A 40 5.43 -6.04 -14.24
C LEU A 40 6.92 -5.65 -14.16
N GLY A 41 7.80 -6.43 -14.77
CA GLY A 41 9.24 -6.18 -14.74
C GLY A 41 9.76 -5.30 -15.88
N LEU A 42 8.92 -4.93 -16.86
CA LEU A 42 9.34 -4.09 -17.98
C LEU A 42 9.38 -2.62 -17.57
N CYS A 43 10.42 -1.93 -18.00
CA CYS A 43 10.60 -0.52 -17.73
C CYS A 43 11.17 0.17 -18.99
N ARG A 44 10.95 1.50 -19.13
CA ARG A 44 11.18 2.37 -20.32
C ARG A 44 9.94 2.57 -21.21
N ASN A 45 9.89 3.71 -21.92
CA ASN A 45 8.87 4.06 -22.91
C ASN A 45 8.56 2.89 -23.87
N PRO A 46 7.29 2.63 -24.24
CA PRO A 46 6.08 3.46 -24.04
C PRO A 46 5.40 3.32 -22.66
N LEU A 47 5.96 2.55 -21.72
CA LEU A 47 5.40 2.41 -20.38
C LEU A 47 5.83 3.60 -19.49
N PRO A 48 4.96 4.09 -18.58
CA PRO A 48 5.26 5.20 -17.67
C PRO A 48 6.31 4.85 -16.60
N ILE A 49 6.64 3.56 -16.45
CA ILE A 49 7.62 3.06 -15.49
C ILE A 49 9.04 3.31 -16.03
N GLN A 50 9.67 4.37 -15.53
CA GLN A 50 11.09 4.60 -15.79
C GLN A 50 11.91 3.55 -15.04
N CYS A 51 12.87 2.91 -15.72
CA CYS A 51 13.86 2.07 -15.04
C CYS A 51 14.68 2.99 -14.13
N SER A 52 14.32 3.12 -12.85
CA SER A 52 15.28 3.59 -11.86
C SER A 52 16.41 2.57 -11.87
N ALA A 53 17.63 3.03 -12.12
CA ALA A 53 18.80 2.19 -11.93
C ALA A 53 18.78 1.74 -10.46
N PHE A 54 18.33 0.50 -10.23
CA PHE A 54 18.54 -0.18 -8.97
C PHE A 54 20.02 -0.52 -8.93
N ASP A 55 20.81 0.49 -8.59
CA ASP A 55 22.09 0.30 -7.96
C ASP A 55 21.80 -0.13 -6.51
N ASP A 56 22.55 -1.12 -6.06
CA ASP A 56 22.33 -1.85 -4.82
C ASP A 56 22.15 -0.96 -3.58
N GLY A 57 21.13 -1.27 -2.77
CA GLY A 57 21.05 -0.85 -1.37
C GLY A 57 19.89 0.09 -1.03
N ASP A 58 18.98 -0.45 -0.21
CA ASP A 58 18.19 0.25 0.81
C ASP A 58 17.83 1.72 0.57
N ALA A 59 16.60 1.98 0.12
CA ALA A 59 15.72 2.96 0.77
C ALA A 59 14.44 3.13 -0.05
N GLN A 60 13.31 2.88 0.62
CA GLN A 60 12.04 3.55 0.36
C GLN A 60 11.54 3.45 -1.09
N ALA A 61 10.91 2.31 -1.39
CA ALA A 61 9.95 2.21 -2.47
C ALA A 61 8.81 3.21 -2.19
N LYS A 62 8.97 4.43 -2.72
CA LYS A 62 7.85 5.33 -2.95
C LYS A 62 7.01 4.68 -4.03
N GLU A 63 5.98 3.99 -3.54
CA GLU A 63 4.64 3.89 -4.11
C GLU A 63 4.45 4.84 -5.30
N SER A 64 4.76 4.35 -6.49
CA SER A 64 4.17 4.85 -7.72
C SER A 64 3.05 3.87 -8.07
N THR A 65 1.88 4.20 -7.57
CA THR A 65 0.57 3.65 -7.90
C THR A 65 0.47 3.40 -9.41
N VAL A 66 0.44 2.13 -9.80
CA VAL A 66 -0.21 1.71 -11.05
C VAL A 66 -1.56 1.18 -10.62
N GLU A 67 -2.58 1.84 -11.15
CA GLU A 67 -3.99 1.65 -10.84
C GLU A 67 -4.43 0.26 -11.28
N ASP A 68 -4.60 -0.65 -10.32
CA ASP A 68 -5.64 -1.66 -10.40
C ASP A 68 -6.95 -0.93 -10.04
N GLU A 69 -7.88 -0.82 -10.99
CA GLU A 69 -9.19 -0.14 -10.78
C GLU A 69 -9.95 -0.71 -9.56
N ASP A 70 -9.70 -1.97 -9.21
CA ASP A 70 -10.27 -2.66 -8.05
C ASP A 70 -9.56 -2.34 -6.73
N GLY A 71 -8.30 -1.89 -6.81
CA GLY A 71 -7.45 -1.57 -5.66
C GLY A 71 -7.70 -0.18 -5.11
N TYR A 72 -8.01 0.79 -5.98
CA TYR A 72 -8.22 2.18 -5.58
C TYR A 72 -9.47 2.36 -4.72
N GLU A 73 -10.56 1.64 -5.04
CA GLU A 73 -11.77 1.67 -4.22
C GLU A 73 -11.51 1.08 -2.83
N ASN A 74 -10.87 -0.09 -2.76
CA ASN A 74 -10.51 -0.72 -1.49
C ASN A 74 -9.56 0.15 -0.65
N LEU A 75 -8.61 0.83 -1.27
CA LEU A 75 -7.70 1.76 -0.59
C LEU A 75 -8.46 2.97 -0.04
N TRP A 76 -9.39 3.56 -0.81
CA TRP A 76 -10.19 4.70 -0.37
C TRP A 76 -11.15 4.31 0.77
N PHE A 77 -11.79 3.15 0.69
CA PHE A 77 -12.62 2.60 1.75
C PHE A 77 -11.81 2.30 3.01
N TYR A 78 -10.63 1.69 2.89
CA TYR A 78 -9.75 1.40 4.02
C TYR A 78 -9.23 2.68 4.68
N THR A 79 -8.82 3.64 3.86
CA THR A 79 -8.30 4.94 4.30
C THR A 79 -9.39 5.73 5.04
N SER A 80 -10.59 5.83 4.48
CA SER A 80 -11.72 6.53 5.13
C SER A 80 -12.18 5.83 6.42
N THR A 81 -12.24 4.49 6.43
CA THR A 81 -12.55 3.71 7.63
C THR A 81 -11.54 3.96 8.74
N THR A 82 -10.25 3.94 8.42
CA THR A 82 -9.17 4.17 9.38
C THR A 82 -9.23 5.58 9.96
N PHE A 83 -9.36 6.61 9.11
CA PHE A 83 -9.48 7.99 9.58
C PHE A 83 -10.75 8.20 10.41
N GLY A 84 -11.88 7.62 10.00
CA GLY A 84 -13.14 7.68 10.74
C GLY A 84 -13.03 7.05 12.13
N PHE A 85 -12.37 5.90 12.24
CA PHE A 85 -12.13 5.25 13.52
C PHE A 85 -11.24 6.10 14.43
N ILE A 86 -10.13 6.63 13.91
CA ILE A 86 -9.22 7.49 14.66
C ILE A 86 -9.98 8.72 15.17
N VAL A 87 -10.63 9.47 14.29
CA VAL A 87 -11.37 10.70 14.67
C VAL A 87 -12.48 10.38 15.66
N GLY A 88 -13.30 9.35 15.40
CA GLY A 88 -14.39 8.95 16.28
C GLY A 88 -13.89 8.54 17.67
N PHE A 89 -12.84 7.73 17.75
CA PHE A 89 -12.22 7.31 18.99
C PHE A 89 -11.70 8.50 19.79
N TRP A 90 -10.96 9.41 19.15
CA TRP A 90 -10.44 10.61 19.80
C TRP A 90 -11.53 11.59 20.23
N VAL A 91 -12.64 11.71 19.49
CA VAL A 91 -13.78 12.56 19.89
C VAL A 91 -14.44 12.00 21.15
N VAL A 92 -14.69 10.69 21.20
CA VAL A 92 -15.28 10.04 22.39
C VAL A 92 -14.33 10.16 23.58
N PHE A 93 -13.07 9.78 23.40
CA PHE A 93 -12.06 9.82 24.46
C PHE A 93 -11.76 11.26 24.91
N GLY A 94 -11.65 12.20 23.97
CA GLY A 94 -11.48 13.62 24.25
C GLY A 94 -12.67 14.21 25.01
N SER A 95 -13.91 13.88 24.62
CA SER A 95 -15.12 14.31 25.33
C SER A 95 -15.18 13.75 26.77
N LEU A 96 -14.80 12.48 26.94
CA LEU A 96 -14.66 11.81 28.24
C LEU A 96 -13.65 12.52 29.15
N VAL A 97 -12.51 12.96 28.59
CA VAL A 97 -11.43 13.62 29.34
C VAL A 97 -11.74 15.08 29.67
N ILE A 98 -12.39 15.83 28.78
CA ILE A 98 -12.74 17.24 28.97
C ILE A 98 -13.80 17.41 30.07
N LYS A 99 -14.79 16.51 30.14
CA LYS A 99 -15.75 16.51 31.25
C LYS A 99 -15.07 16.05 32.53
N ARG A 100 -14.63 17.01 33.35
CA ARG A 100 -13.98 16.81 34.65
C ARG A 100 -14.72 15.79 35.55
N SER A 101 -16.06 15.80 35.50
CA SER A 101 -16.91 14.87 36.25
C SER A 101 -16.86 13.42 35.73
N TRP A 102 -16.75 13.23 34.41
CA TRP A 102 -16.64 11.90 33.79
C TRP A 102 -15.23 11.33 33.90
N ARG A 103 -14.20 12.18 33.85
CA ARG A 103 -12.81 11.77 34.10
C ARG A 103 -12.63 11.13 35.47
N HIS A 104 -13.21 11.71 36.52
CA HIS A 104 -13.15 11.13 37.88
C HIS A 104 -13.91 9.80 37.98
N ALA A 105 -15.11 9.71 37.40
CA ALA A 105 -15.88 8.47 37.39
C ALA A 105 -15.18 7.34 36.60
N ASN A 106 -14.59 7.68 35.46
CA ASN A 106 -13.84 6.71 34.64
C ASN A 106 -12.60 6.20 35.38
N PHE A 107 -11.85 7.09 36.05
CA PHE A 107 -10.69 6.68 36.84
C PHE A 107 -11.07 5.78 38.01
N GLN A 108 -12.16 6.11 38.72
CA GLN A 108 -12.70 5.27 39.80
C GLN A 108 -13.17 3.90 39.29
N TYR A 109 -13.77 3.84 38.10
CA TYR A 109 -14.17 2.58 37.49
C TYR A 109 -12.97 1.71 37.12
N LEU A 110 -11.94 2.29 36.49
CA LEU A 110 -10.71 1.59 36.14
C LEU A 110 -9.95 1.10 37.38
N ASP A 111 -9.84 1.91 38.43
CA ASP A 111 -9.23 1.48 39.70
C ASP A 111 -10.02 0.32 40.34
N LYS A 112 -11.36 0.37 40.28
CA LYS A 112 -12.20 -0.73 40.79
C LYS A 112 -11.99 -2.02 40.01
N MET A 113 -11.88 -1.93 38.67
CA MET A 113 -11.57 -3.06 37.81
C MET A 113 -10.18 -3.62 38.09
N LYS A 114 -9.16 -2.76 38.18
CA LYS A 114 -7.78 -3.13 38.51
C LYS A 114 -7.70 -3.82 39.87
N ASN A 115 -8.36 -3.30 40.89
CA ASN A 115 -8.35 -3.89 42.23
C ASN A 115 -9.05 -5.26 42.26
N ARG A 116 -10.14 -5.44 41.49
CA ARG A 116 -10.78 -6.75 41.35
C ARG A 116 -9.91 -7.73 40.59
N CYS A 117 -9.30 -7.29 39.50
CA CYS A 117 -8.40 -8.13 38.71
C CYS A 117 -7.18 -8.54 39.55
N ALA A 118 -6.57 -7.61 40.29
CA ALA A 118 -5.48 -7.90 41.21
C ALA A 118 -5.89 -8.87 42.33
N MET A 119 -7.10 -8.74 42.90
CA MET A 119 -7.59 -9.68 43.91
C MET A 119 -7.77 -11.09 43.34
N VAL A 120 -8.38 -11.23 42.16
CA VAL A 120 -8.54 -12.53 41.49
C VAL A 120 -7.17 -13.13 41.17
N PHE A 121 -6.25 -12.34 40.62
CA PHE A 121 -4.90 -12.80 40.30
C PHE A 121 -4.10 -13.20 41.56
N ASN A 122 -4.29 -12.51 42.68
CA ASN A 122 -3.67 -12.90 43.95
C ASN A 122 -4.33 -14.15 44.57
N LEU A 123 -5.61 -14.41 44.31
CA LEU A 123 -6.31 -15.62 44.74
C LEU A 123 -5.96 -16.85 43.87
N ASP A 124 -5.75 -16.66 42.57
CA ASP A 124 -5.31 -17.73 41.65
C ASP A 124 -3.84 -18.13 41.86
N MET A 125 -3.03 -17.28 42.50
CA MET A 125 -1.61 -17.54 42.82
C MET A 125 -1.36 -18.09 44.24
N ALA A 126 -2.38 -18.21 45.08
CA ALA A 126 -2.29 -18.74 46.45
C ALA A 126 -2.79 -20.19 46.53
#